data_AF-J2LCB1-F1
#
_entry.id   AF-J2LCB1-F1
#
_cell.length_a   1.000
_cell.length_b   1.000
_cell.length_c   1.000
_cell.angle_alpha   90.00
_cell.angle_beta   90.00
_cell.angle_gamma   90.00
#
_symmetry.space_group_name_H-M   'P 1'
#
loop_
_entity.id
_entity.type
_entity.pdbx_description
1 polymer ?
#
loop_
_entity_poly.entity_id
_entity_poly.type
_entity_poly.pdbx_seq_one_letter_code
_entity_poly.pdbx_strand_id
1 'polypeptide(L)'
;MHLTLAFLGEVGDETSRKLQLLASRIVQPGFALDLDDAGHWPRPGVVWLGCQRAPRGLLQLASLLRAQAARHGCAQSAQPFHPHVTLLRHAASQVALPARGFHWRTDIHHFALFASNVTRGRTRYQALARWPLLSSGE
;
A
#
# COMPACT_ATOMS: atom_id res chain seq x y z
N MET A 1 6.45 1.36 -8.80
CA MET A 1 5.18 1.90 -8.26
C MET A 1 4.66 0.92 -7.21
N HIS A 2 3.88 1.38 -6.23
CA HIS A 2 3.40 0.53 -5.12
C HIS A 2 2.02 0.98 -4.62
N LEU A 3 1.33 0.08 -3.93
CA LEU A 3 0.14 0.35 -3.14
C LEU A 3 0.51 0.18 -1.66
N THR A 4 0.44 1.26 -0.88
CA THR A 4 0.86 1.25 0.53
C THR A 4 -0.23 0.66 1.40
N LEU A 5 0.07 -0.40 2.15
CA LEU A 5 -0.88 -1.06 3.07
C LEU A 5 -0.90 -0.37 4.46
N ALA A 6 0.29 -0.05 4.98
CA ALA A 6 0.49 0.66 6.24
C ALA A 6 1.76 1.50 6.13
N PHE A 7 1.72 2.74 6.64
CA PHE A 7 2.91 3.57 6.76
C PHE A 7 3.41 3.50 8.20
N LEU A 8 4.67 3.11 8.41
CA LEU A 8 5.22 2.89 9.75
C LEU A 8 5.88 4.15 10.35
N GLY A 9 6.20 5.13 9.51
CA GLY A 9 7.05 6.26 9.92
C GLY A 9 8.50 5.85 10.11
N GLU A 10 9.24 6.66 10.89
CA GLU A 10 10.58 6.32 11.34
C GLU A 10 10.48 5.32 12.50
N VAL A 11 11.09 4.14 12.33
CA VAL A 11 11.05 3.06 13.33
C VAL A 11 12.46 2.57 13.60
N GLY A 12 12.78 2.35 14.87
CA GLY A 12 14.06 1.72 15.24
C GLY A 12 14.11 0.24 14.86
N ASP A 13 15.33 -0.31 14.78
CA ASP A 13 15.59 -1.68 14.34
C ASP A 13 14.83 -2.74 15.15
N GLU A 14 14.65 -2.52 16.46
CA GLU A 14 13.93 -3.46 17.31
C GLU A 14 12.44 -3.54 16.94
N THR A 15 11.77 -2.39 16.78
CA THR A 15 10.37 -2.33 16.34
C THR A 15 10.22 -2.89 14.94
N SER A 16 11.14 -2.55 14.02
CA SER A 16 11.17 -3.10 12.66
C SER A 16 11.22 -4.63 12.68
N ARG A 17 12.12 -5.23 13.47
CA ARG A 17 12.24 -6.69 13.60
C ARG A 17 10.98 -7.33 14.18
N LYS A 18 10.38 -6.73 15.21
CA LYS A 18 9.11 -7.20 15.80
C LYS A 18 7.99 -7.20 14.77
N LEU A 19 7.84 -6.12 14.00
CA LEU A 19 6.82 -6.02 12.96
C LEU A 19 7.06 -7.01 11.81
N GLN A 20 8.31 -7.25 11.41
CA GLN A 20 8.65 -8.27 10.42
C GLN A 20 8.28 -9.68 10.87
N LEU A 21 8.50 -10.02 12.15
CA LEU A 21 8.09 -11.31 12.72
C LEU A 21 6.57 -11.46 12.81
N LEU A 22 5.83 -10.37 13.04
CA LEU A 22 4.37 -10.41 13.02
C LEU A 22 3.83 -10.56 11.60
N ALA A 23 4.42 -9.83 10.65
CA ALA A 23 4.10 -9.95 9.23
C ALA A 23 4.35 -11.36 8.68
N SER A 24 5.43 -12.03 9.12
CA SER A 24 5.75 -13.39 8.68
C SER A 24 4.77 -14.46 9.15
N ARG A 25 3.91 -14.15 10.12
CA ARG A 25 2.86 -15.06 10.63
C ARG A 25 1.53 -14.88 9.90
N ILE A 26 1.43 -13.91 8.99
CA ILE A 26 0.21 -13.68 8.22
C ILE A 26 0.07 -14.80 7.19
N VAL A 27 -1.00 -15.57 7.32
CA VAL A 27 -1.39 -16.61 6.37
C VAL A 27 -2.72 -16.21 5.75
N GLN A 28 -2.69 -15.81 4.48
CA GLN A 28 -3.85 -15.33 3.75
C GLN A 28 -3.75 -15.75 2.28
N PRO A 29 -4.87 -16.11 1.61
CA PRO A 29 -4.90 -16.24 0.17
C PRO A 29 -4.51 -14.95 -0.57
N GLY A 30 -3.85 -15.12 -1.70
CA GLY A 30 -3.66 -14.08 -2.69
C GLY A 30 -5.01 -13.60 -3.23
N PHE A 31 -5.00 -12.45 -3.88
CA PHE A 31 -6.21 -11.81 -4.40
C PHE A 31 -5.93 -11.07 -5.70
N ALA A 32 -6.92 -11.03 -6.59
CA ALA A 32 -6.87 -10.21 -7.78
C ALA A 32 -7.15 -8.74 -7.43
N LEU A 33 -6.29 -7.84 -7.90
CA LEU A 33 -6.49 -6.39 -7.86
C LEU A 33 -6.92 -5.92 -9.24
N ASP A 34 -8.09 -5.29 -9.35
CA ASP A 34 -8.52 -4.60 -10.57
C ASP A 34 -8.38 -3.09 -10.36
N LEU A 35 -7.43 -2.47 -11.05
CA LEU A 35 -7.31 -1.01 -11.06
C LEU A 35 -8.24 -0.47 -12.13
N ASP A 36 -9.43 -0.07 -11.70
CA ASP A 36 -10.56 0.40 -12.52
C ASP A 36 -11.05 1.80 -12.11
N ASP A 37 -10.30 2.48 -11.25
CA ASP A 37 -10.58 3.85 -10.82
C ASP A 37 -9.33 4.73 -10.84
N ALA A 38 -9.54 6.02 -11.12
CA ALA A 38 -8.49 7.02 -11.12
C ALA A 38 -9.04 8.30 -10.50
N GLY A 39 -8.19 8.99 -9.76
CA GLY A 39 -8.58 10.22 -9.10
C GLY A 39 -7.45 11.20 -8.92
N HIS A 40 -7.84 12.38 -8.49
CA HIS A 40 -6.93 13.46 -8.13
C HIS A 40 -7.33 13.96 -6.75
N TRP A 41 -6.34 14.04 -5.86
CA TRP A 41 -6.45 14.74 -4.59
C TRP A 41 -5.67 16.06 -4.72
N PRO A 42 -6.35 17.20 -4.96
CA PRO A 42 -5.67 18.46 -5.24
C PRO A 42 -4.86 18.98 -4.06
N ARG A 43 -5.42 18.90 -2.84
CA ARG A 43 -4.74 19.35 -1.61
C ARG A 43 -3.36 18.70 -1.40
N PRO A 44 -3.22 17.36 -1.45
CA PRO A 44 -1.90 16.73 -1.40
C PRO A 44 -1.17 16.70 -2.76
N GLY A 45 -1.79 17.18 -3.85
CA GLY A 45 -1.22 17.21 -5.19
C GLY A 45 -0.93 15.82 -5.77
N VAL A 46 -1.81 14.85 -5.53
CA VAL A 46 -1.61 13.44 -5.91
C VAL A 46 -2.62 13.00 -6.96
N VAL A 47 -2.13 12.49 -8.09
CA VAL A 47 -2.93 11.71 -9.05
C VAL A 47 -2.67 10.24 -8.80
N TRP A 48 -3.74 9.45 -8.76
CA TRP A 48 -3.68 8.06 -8.33
C TRP A 48 -4.53 7.13 -9.20
N LEU A 49 -4.17 5.84 -9.19
CA LEU A 49 -5.02 4.72 -9.59
C LEU A 49 -5.50 3.98 -8.36
N GLY A 50 -6.69 3.44 -8.41
CA GLY A 50 -7.32 2.72 -7.33
C GLY A 50 -8.33 1.72 -7.86
N CYS A 51 -9.17 1.23 -6.98
CA CYS A 51 -10.23 0.28 -7.30
C CYS A 51 -11.56 0.88 -6.84
N GLN A 52 -12.59 0.81 -7.68
CA GLN A 52 -13.96 1.17 -7.27
C GLN A 52 -14.45 0.22 -6.17
N ARG A 53 -14.06 -1.06 -6.26
CA ARG A 53 -14.38 -2.10 -5.28
C ARG A 53 -13.11 -2.84 -4.88
N ALA A 54 -12.53 -2.42 -3.76
CA ALA A 54 -11.33 -3.04 -3.23
C ALA A 54 -11.58 -4.52 -2.84
N PRO A 55 -10.69 -5.45 -3.21
CA PRO A 55 -10.80 -6.85 -2.81
C PRO A 55 -10.78 -7.00 -1.29
N ARG A 56 -11.61 -7.90 -0.74
CA ARG A 56 -11.67 -8.14 0.72
C ARG A 56 -10.30 -8.51 1.30
N GLY A 57 -9.53 -9.33 0.59
CA GLY A 57 -8.18 -9.73 1.01
C GLY A 57 -7.22 -8.54 1.13
N LEU A 58 -7.34 -7.53 0.26
CA LEU A 58 -6.53 -6.30 0.35
C LEU A 58 -6.89 -5.50 1.61
N LEU A 59 -8.19 -5.31 1.85
CA LEU A 59 -8.69 -4.55 3.00
C LEU A 59 -8.33 -5.23 4.34
N GLN A 60 -8.45 -6.55 4.40
CA GLN A 60 -8.08 -7.35 5.58
C GLN A 60 -6.59 -7.27 5.86
N LEU A 61 -5.75 -7.44 4.83
CA LEU A 61 -4.29 -7.35 4.97
C LEU A 61 -3.86 -5.96 5.46
N ALA A 62 -4.38 -4.90 4.86
CA ALA A 62 -4.09 -3.52 5.29
C ALA A 62 -4.57 -3.27 6.73
N SER A 63 -5.78 -3.69 7.08
CA SER A 63 -6.33 -3.54 8.43
C SER A 63 -5.45 -4.24 9.49
N LEU A 64 -5.05 -5.48 9.23
CA LEU A 64 -4.19 -6.27 10.11
C LEU A 64 -2.83 -5.60 10.32
N LEU A 65 -2.16 -5.20 9.23
CA LEU A 65 -0.85 -4.54 9.29
C LEU A 65 -0.92 -3.21 10.04
N ARG A 66 -1.96 -2.40 9.80
CA ARG A 66 -2.19 -1.13 10.50
C ARG A 66 -2.45 -1.35 11.99
N ALA A 67 -3.22 -2.36 12.36
CA ALA A 67 -3.48 -2.71 13.76
C ALA A 67 -2.19 -3.17 14.48
N GLN A 68 -1.38 -4.00 13.83
CA GLN A 68 -0.07 -4.40 14.35
C GLN A 68 0.85 -3.18 14.52
N ALA A 69 0.97 -2.34 13.50
CA ALA A 69 1.75 -1.11 13.57
C ALA A 69 1.35 -0.21 14.74
N ALA A 70 0.04 0.05 14.90
CA ALA A 70 -0.48 0.88 15.99
C ALA A 70 -0.17 0.31 17.38
N ARG A 71 -0.30 -1.02 17.58
CA ARG A 71 0.04 -1.69 18.85
C ARG A 71 1.53 -1.63 19.20
N HIS A 72 2.38 -1.36 18.21
CA HIS A 72 3.83 -1.23 18.36
C HIS A 72 4.31 0.23 18.23
N GLY A 73 3.43 1.20 18.50
CA GLY A 73 3.80 2.62 18.59
C GLY A 73 3.95 3.33 17.24
N CYS A 74 3.61 2.69 16.12
CA CYS A 74 3.64 3.34 14.82
C CYS A 74 2.29 4.02 14.56
N ALA A 75 2.26 5.36 14.60
CA ALA A 75 1.04 6.13 14.38
C ALA A 75 0.39 5.77 13.03
N GLN A 76 -0.91 5.48 13.05
CA GLN A 76 -1.70 5.20 11.85
C GLN A 76 -2.75 6.29 11.65
N SER A 77 -3.03 6.61 10.39
CA SER A 77 -4.10 7.56 10.06
C SER A 77 -5.45 7.07 10.61
N ALA A 78 -6.22 7.94 11.25
CA ALA A 78 -7.60 7.65 11.66
C ALA A 78 -8.56 7.56 10.46
N GLN A 79 -8.15 8.05 9.29
CA GLN A 79 -8.95 7.96 8.07
C GLN A 79 -9.07 6.51 7.59
N PRO A 80 -10.18 6.16 6.93
CA PRO A 80 -10.33 4.87 6.27
C PRO A 80 -9.17 4.59 5.30
N PHE A 81 -8.89 3.31 5.12
CA PHE A 81 -7.90 2.88 4.14
C PHE A 81 -8.46 3.07 2.72
N HIS A 82 -7.83 3.98 1.96
CA HIS A 82 -8.12 4.20 0.55
C HIS A 82 -7.01 3.55 -0.30
N PRO A 83 -7.21 2.32 -0.82
CA PRO A 83 -6.20 1.62 -1.61
C PRO A 83 -5.92 2.37 -2.91
N HIS A 84 -4.68 2.81 -3.08
CA HIS A 84 -4.28 3.58 -4.24
C HIS A 84 -2.80 3.38 -4.59
N VAL A 85 -2.49 3.55 -5.87
CA VAL A 85 -1.15 3.65 -6.43
C VAL A 85 -0.95 5.10 -6.88
N THR A 86 0.03 5.79 -6.30
CA THR A 86 0.37 7.15 -6.75
C THR A 86 1.01 7.10 -8.13
N LEU A 87 0.46 7.86 -9.09
CA LEU A 87 1.03 8.07 -10.42
C LEU A 87 1.88 9.34 -10.47
N LEU A 88 1.30 10.46 -10.03
CA LEU A 88 1.94 11.77 -10.06
C LEU A 88 1.89 12.40 -8.66
N ARG A 89 2.95 13.15 -8.35
CA ARG A 89 3.05 14.00 -7.16
C ARG A 89 3.24 15.44 -7.62
N HIS A 90 2.94 16.39 -6.73
CA HIS A 90 3.03 17.84 -7.01
C HIS A 90 2.08 18.31 -8.13
N ALA A 91 0.99 17.58 -8.37
CA ALA A 91 -0.08 17.98 -9.28
C ALA A 91 -1.05 18.94 -8.56
N ALA A 92 -0.64 20.20 -8.37
CA ALA A 92 -1.44 21.19 -7.64
C ALA A 92 -2.70 21.62 -8.42
N SER A 93 -2.60 21.68 -9.75
CA SER A 93 -3.71 22.01 -10.64
C SER A 93 -4.56 20.79 -10.98
N GLN A 94 -5.83 21.00 -11.31
CA GLN A 94 -6.72 19.93 -11.74
C GLN A 94 -6.18 19.26 -13.01
N VAL A 95 -6.10 17.93 -12.99
CA VAL A 95 -5.64 17.12 -14.12
C VAL A 95 -6.86 16.44 -14.75
N ALA A 96 -6.94 16.45 -16.09
CA ALA A 96 -7.94 15.65 -16.80
C ALA A 96 -7.62 14.16 -16.59
N LEU A 97 -8.56 13.44 -16.00
CA LEU A 97 -8.44 12.00 -15.77
C LEU A 97 -8.98 11.24 -16.99
N PRO A 98 -8.44 10.06 -17.32
CA PRO A 98 -9.00 9.23 -18.37
C PRO A 98 -10.46 8.88 -18.08
N ALA A 99 -11.24 8.65 -19.13
CA ALA A 99 -12.60 8.16 -18.98
C ALA A 99 -12.62 6.82 -18.23
N ARG A 100 -13.67 6.60 -17.47
CA ARG A 100 -13.92 5.33 -16.78
C ARG A 100 -14.01 4.20 -17.82
N GLY A 101 -13.38 3.05 -17.55
CA GLY A 101 -13.41 1.88 -18.44
C GLY A 101 -12.07 1.19 -18.68
N PHE A 102 -10.98 1.68 -18.10
CA PHE A 102 -9.76 0.89 -18.01
C PHE A 102 -9.90 -0.18 -16.92
N HIS A 103 -9.31 -1.35 -17.15
CA HIS A 103 -9.27 -2.47 -16.21
C HIS A 103 -7.88 -3.07 -16.24
N TRP A 104 -7.07 -2.74 -15.23
CA TRP A 104 -5.74 -3.34 -15.10
C TRP A 104 -5.75 -4.35 -13.97
N ARG A 105 -6.05 -5.60 -14.35
CA ARG A 105 -6.11 -6.72 -13.43
C ARG A 105 -4.74 -7.33 -13.21
N THR A 106 -4.41 -7.59 -11.96
CA THR A 106 -3.17 -8.28 -11.56
C THR A 106 -3.41 -9.14 -10.33
N ASP A 107 -2.81 -10.32 -10.29
CA ASP A 107 -2.89 -11.21 -9.15
C ASP A 107 -1.79 -10.90 -8.14
N ILE A 108 -2.20 -10.68 -6.89
CA ILE A 108 -1.30 -10.33 -5.80
C ILE A 108 -0.96 -11.57 -5.00
N HIS A 109 0.30 -11.99 -5.10
CA HIS A 109 0.83 -13.20 -4.45
C HIS A 109 1.79 -12.93 -3.29
N HIS A 110 2.05 -11.66 -2.96
CA HIS A 110 2.97 -11.30 -1.88
C HIS A 110 2.76 -9.86 -1.44
N PHE A 111 3.27 -9.53 -0.26
CA PHE A 111 3.46 -8.16 0.20
C PHE A 111 4.89 -8.00 0.75
N ALA A 112 5.35 -6.77 0.91
CA ALA A 112 6.73 -6.49 1.30
C ALA A 112 6.83 -5.27 2.21
N LEU A 113 7.87 -5.28 3.05
CA LEU A 113 8.29 -4.14 3.85
C LEU A 113 9.38 -3.38 3.09
N PHE A 114 9.20 -2.07 2.96
CA PHE A 114 10.17 -1.18 2.33
C PHE A 114 10.69 -0.15 3.32
N ALA A 115 12.01 0.08 3.30
CA ALA A 115 12.62 1.29 3.81
C ALA A 115 12.66 2.35 2.70
N SER A 116 12.33 3.59 3.05
CA SER A 116 12.38 4.73 2.16
C SER A 116 13.50 5.66 2.60
N ASN A 117 14.59 5.74 1.82
CA ASN A 117 15.71 6.62 2.09
C ASN A 117 15.71 7.79 1.10
N VAL A 118 15.88 9.02 1.59
CA VAL A 118 16.06 10.19 0.71
C VAL A 118 17.55 10.38 0.47
N THR A 119 17.98 10.26 -0.78
CA THR A 119 19.39 10.46 -1.16
C THR A 119 19.45 11.45 -2.32
N ARG A 120 20.17 12.56 -2.14
CA ARG A 120 20.31 13.64 -3.15
C ARG A 120 18.95 14.12 -3.69
N GLY A 121 17.97 14.33 -2.79
CA GLY A 121 16.63 14.80 -3.15
C GLY A 121 15.73 13.78 -3.85
N ARG A 122 16.16 12.52 -4.01
CA ARG A 122 15.33 11.44 -4.57
C ARG A 122 15.05 10.38 -3.52
N THR A 123 13.78 10.00 -3.40
CA THR A 123 13.37 8.85 -2.59
C THR A 123 13.78 7.55 -3.27
N ARG A 124 14.48 6.69 -2.53
CA ARG A 124 14.79 5.32 -2.93
C ARG A 124 14.10 4.34 -1.99
N TYR A 125 13.42 3.37 -2.56
CA TYR A 125 12.81 2.28 -1.81
C TYR A 125 13.72 1.06 -1.82
N GLN A 126 14.03 0.53 -0.65
CA GLN A 126 14.73 -0.73 -0.45
C GLN A 126 13.79 -1.74 0.17
N ALA A 127 13.59 -2.89 -0.47
CA ALA A 127 12.85 -3.98 0.14
C ALA A 127 13.69 -4.58 1.28
N LEU A 128 13.11 -4.65 2.48
CA LEU A 128 13.73 -5.26 3.66
C LEU A 128 13.31 -6.72 3.83
N ALA A 129 12.04 -7.00 3.55
CA ALA A 129 11.45 -8.33 3.64
C ALA A 129 10.26 -8.45 2.69
N ARG A 130 9.95 -9.69 2.28
CA ARG A 130 8.83 -10.03 1.41
C ARG A 130 8.21 -11.33 1.90
N TRP A 131 6.88 -11.35 1.97
CA TRP A 131 6.12 -12.50 2.45
C TRP A 131 5.14 -12.97 1.38
N PRO A 132 5.09 -14.28 1.08
CA PRO A 132 4.13 -14.82 0.15
C PRO A 132 2.72 -14.76 0.74
N LEU A 133 1.74 -14.58 -0.13
CA LEU A 133 0.37 -14.93 0.11
C LEU A 133 0.16 -16.35 -0.46
N LEU A 134 -0.75 -17.11 0.14
CA LEU A 134 -1.06 -18.45 -0.37
C LEU A 134 -1.59 -18.33 -1.79
N SER A 135 -1.35 -19.34 -2.63
CA SER A 135 -2.05 -19.46 -3.91
C SER A 135 -3.55 -19.34 -3.64
N SER A 136 -4.23 -18.45 -4.36
CA SER A 136 -5.68 -18.43 -4.38
C SER A 136 -6.11 -19.81 -4.85
N GLY A 137 -6.68 -20.63 -3.95
CA GLY A 137 -7.13 -21.97 -4.31
C GLY A 137 -8.10 -21.87 -5.50
N GLU A 138 -7.90 -22.73 -6.49
CA GLU A 138 -8.83 -22.94 -7.60
C GLU A 138 -10.23 -23.32 -7.09
#